data_AF-A0A8T6M6U0-F1
#
_entry.id   AF-A0A8T6M6U0-F1
#
_cell.length_a   1.000
_cell.length_b   1.000
_cell.length_c   1.000
_cell.angle_alpha   90.00
_cell.angle_beta   90.00
_cell.angle_gamma   90.00
#
_symmetry.space_group_name_H-M   'P 1'
#
loop_
_entity.id
_entity.type
_entity.pdbx_description
1 polymer ?
#
loop_
_entity_poly.entity_id
_entity_poly.type
_entity_poly.pdbx_seq_one_letter_code
_entity_poly.pdbx_strand_id
1 'polypeptide(L)' 'MTNKKITKETGIIDALEINPEVGEILANAGLGCIGCAMARFETLEQGLLAHGYEPKEIEEVIEKLNK' A
#
# COMPACT_ATOMS: atom_id res chain seq x y z
N MET A 1 3.16 -5.95 -20.69
CA MET A 1 2.71 -5.79 -19.29
C MET A 1 3.60 -4.72 -18.69
N THR A 2 3.08 -3.52 -18.50
CA THR A 2 3.89 -2.39 -17.99
C THR A 2 4.28 -2.69 -16.56
N ASN A 3 5.58 -2.89 -16.30
CA ASN A 3 6.18 -2.84 -14.96
C ASN A 3 5.87 -1.46 -14.34
N LYS A 4 4.67 -1.30 -13.75
CA LYS A 4 4.36 -0.13 -12.94
C LYS A 4 5.02 -0.35 -11.59
N LYS A 5 6.09 0.41 -11.34
CA LYS A 5 6.73 0.48 -10.04
C LYS A 5 5.73 1.06 -9.04
N ILE A 6 5.51 0.38 -7.93
CA ILE A 6 4.67 0.86 -6.84
C ILE A 6 5.45 1.95 -6.10
N THR A 7 4.82 3.08 -5.83
CA THR A 7 5.39 4.18 -5.04
C THR A 7 4.47 4.49 -3.87
N LYS A 8 4.95 5.24 -2.89
CA LYS A 8 4.15 5.69 -1.74
C LYS A 8 2.92 6.52 -2.12
N GLU A 9 2.98 7.19 -3.27
CA GLU A 9 1.87 7.96 -3.85
C GLU A 9 0.88 7.11 -4.64
N THR A 10 1.19 5.82 -4.87
CA THR A 10 0.28 4.91 -5.57
C THR A 10 -0.97 4.69 -4.72
N GLY A 11 -2.15 4.75 -5.35
CA GLY A 11 -3.41 4.42 -4.71
C GLY A 11 -3.41 2.99 -4.21
N ILE A 12 -4.02 2.73 -3.05
CA ILE A 12 -4.05 1.38 -2.47
C ILE A 12 -4.68 0.37 -3.45
N ILE A 13 -5.73 0.78 -4.17
CA ILE A 13 -6.41 -0.07 -5.16
C ILE A 13 -5.54 -0.31 -6.39
N ASP A 14 -4.91 0.74 -6.92
CA ASP A 14 -3.98 0.60 -8.05
C ASP A 14 -2.82 -0.35 -7.70
N ALA A 15 -2.30 -0.26 -6.47
CA ALA A 15 -1.23 -1.14 -5.99
C ALA A 15 -1.69 -2.61 -5.95
N LEU A 16 -2.92 -2.88 -5.50
CA LEU A 16 -3.51 -4.23 -5.51
C LEU A 16 -3.73 -4.78 -6.92
N GLU A 17 -4.10 -3.93 -7.88
CA GLU A 17 -4.23 -4.33 -9.28
C GLU A 17 -2.88 -4.60 -9.95
N ILE A 18 -1.83 -3.89 -9.53
CA ILE A 18 -0.46 -4.11 -10.00
C ILE A 18 0.12 -5.39 -9.40
N ASN A 19 -0.04 -5.58 -8.09
CA ASN A 19 0.48 -6.73 -7.37
C ASN A 19 -0.53 -7.18 -6.28
N PRO A 20 -1.21 -8.32 -6.43
CA PRO A 20 -2.16 -8.81 -5.43
C PRO A 20 -1.51 -9.16 -4.09
N GLU A 21 -0.19 -9.43 -4.03
CA GLU A 21 0.54 -9.67 -2.77
C GLU A 21 0.57 -8.43 -1.86
N VAL A 22 0.37 -7.23 -2.43
CA VAL A 22 0.19 -5.98 -1.66
C VAL A 22 -0.94 -6.13 -0.63
N GLY A 23 -2.00 -6.86 -0.97
CA GLY A 23 -3.14 -7.04 -0.08
C GLY A 23 -2.75 -7.80 1.19
N GLU A 24 -1.91 -8.82 1.08
CA GLU A 24 -1.43 -9.57 2.23
C GLU A 24 -0.45 -8.73 3.07
N ILE A 25 0.46 -8.00 2.42
CA ILE A 25 1.43 -7.14 3.12
C ILE A 25 0.73 -6.02 3.88
N LEU A 26 -0.25 -5.36 3.26
CA LEU A 26 -1.04 -4.30 3.90
C LEU A 26 -1.97 -4.84 4.98
N ALA A 27 -2.56 -6.03 4.79
CA ALA A 27 -3.36 -6.67 5.84
C ALA A 27 -2.51 -6.98 7.08
N ASN A 28 -1.30 -7.51 6.90
CA ASN A 28 -0.31 -7.71 7.97
C ASN A 28 0.14 -6.38 8.58
N ALA A 29 0.19 -5.32 7.78
CA ALA A 29 0.53 -3.98 8.25
C ALA A 29 -0.59 -3.32 9.10
N GLY A 30 -1.74 -3.98 9.29
CA GLY A 30 -2.87 -3.43 10.04
C GLY A 30 -3.87 -2.65 9.19
N LEU A 31 -3.65 -2.56 7.87
CA LEU A 31 -4.61 -2.01 6.91
C LEU A 31 -5.64 -3.06 6.45
N GLY A 32 -6.09 -3.94 7.36
CA GLY A 32 -7.12 -4.94 7.05
C GLY A 32 -8.45 -4.35 6.55
N CYS A 33 -8.66 -3.03 6.76
CA CYS A 33 -9.78 -2.27 6.23
C CYS A 33 -9.65 -1.86 4.75
N ILE A 34 -8.80 -2.51 3.93
CA ILE A 34 -8.76 -2.33 2.46
C ILE A 34 -10.15 -2.45 1.80
N GLY A 35 -11.08 -3.20 2.41
CA GLY A 35 -12.48 -3.29 1.96
C GLY A 35 -13.36 -2.08 2.33
N CYS A 36 -12.88 -1.15 3.16
CA CYS A 36 -13.60 0.05 3.55
C CYS A 36 -13.63 1.05 2.38
N ALA A 37 -14.78 1.71 2.17
CA ALA A 37 -14.95 2.64 1.06
C ALA A 37 -13.91 3.78 1.05
N MET A 38 -13.32 4.11 2.20
CA MET A 38 -12.29 5.15 2.33
C MET A 38 -10.94 4.74 1.73
N ALA A 39 -10.54 3.46 1.90
CA ALA A 39 -9.27 2.95 1.38
C ALA A 39 -9.18 3.03 -0.15
N ARG A 40 -10.33 3.14 -0.84
CA ARG A 40 -10.38 3.32 -2.30
C ARG A 40 -9.86 4.66 -2.78
N PHE A 41 -9.78 5.66 -1.90
CA PHE A 41 -9.35 7.01 -2.23
C PHE A 41 -8.05 7.41 -1.52
N GLU A 42 -7.41 6.47 -0.81
CA GLU A 42 -6.15 6.69 -0.11
C GLU A 42 -4.96 6.19 -0.92
N THR A 43 -3.83 6.88 -0.76
CA THR A 43 -2.52 6.38 -1.19
C THR A 43 -1.94 5.42 -0.16
N LEU A 44 -0.94 4.63 -0.57
CA LEU A 44 -0.19 3.77 0.35
C LEU A 44 0.43 4.56 1.51
N GLU A 45 1.00 5.74 1.24
CA GLU A 45 1.57 6.61 2.27
C GLU A 45 0.50 7.04 3.29
N GLN A 46 -0.65 7.54 2.82
CA GLN A 46 -1.71 8.02 3.70
C GLN A 46 -2.27 6.90 4.57
N GLY A 47 -2.55 5.74 3.98
CA GLY A 47 -3.04 4.59 4.72
C GLY A 47 -2.04 4.09 5.76
N LEU A 48 -0.76 4.00 5.41
CA LEU A 48 0.28 3.56 6.37
C LEU A 48 0.49 4.60 7.49
N LEU A 49 0.54 5.90 7.16
CA LEU A 49 0.63 6.98 8.17
C LEU A 49 -0.56 6.98 9.13
N ALA A 50 -1.79 6.80 8.62
CA ALA A 50 -3.01 6.74 9.45
C ALA A 50 -3.00 5.56 10.43
N HIS A 51 -2.22 4.52 10.13
CA HIS A 51 -2.05 3.33 10.96
C HIS A 51 -0.75 3.35 11.79
N GLY A 52 -0.06 4.50 11.87
CA GLY A 52 1.06 4.73 12.79
C GLY A 52 2.43 4.33 12.26
N TYR A 53 2.58 4.12 10.95
CA TYR A 53 3.89 3.91 10.32
C TYR A 53 4.64 5.23 10.21
N GLU A 54 5.94 5.19 10.47
CA GLU A 54 6.84 6.31 10.22
C GLU A 54 7.29 6.34 8.75
N PRO A 55 7.71 7.50 8.20
CA PRO A 55 8.15 7.63 6.80
C PRO A 55 9.21 6.59 6.38
N LYS A 56 10.09 6.21 7.31
CA LYS A 56 11.13 5.20 7.05
C LYS A 56 10.53 3.80 6.86
N GLU A 57 9.56 3.43 7.70
CA GLU A 57 8.91 2.12 7.62
C GLU A 57 8.07 2.01 6.35
N ILE A 58 7.46 3.12 5.91
CA ILE A 58 6.74 3.21 4.64
C ILE A 58 7.68 2.91 3.48
N GLU A 59 8.89 3.49 3.45
CA GLU A 59 9.86 3.18 2.39
C GLU A 59 10.26 1.70 2.37
N GLU A 60 10.44 1.08 3.54
CA GLU A 60 10.73 -0.35 3.65
C GLU A 60 9.58 -1.21 3.11
N VAL A 61 8.33 -0.82 3.36
CA VAL A 61 7.15 -1.48 2.79
C VAL A 61 7.15 -1.32 1.26
N ILE A 62 7.31 -0.11 0.73
CA ILE A 62 7.34 0.13 -0.72
C ILE A 62 8.47 -0.66 -1.40
N GLU A 63 9.65 -0.79 -0.79
CA GLU A 63 10.72 -1.61 -1.33
C GLU A 63 10.31 -3.09 -1.40
N LYS A 64 9.65 -3.61 -0.36
CA LYS A 64 9.13 -4.99 -0.35
C LYS A 64 8.06 -5.21 -1.43
N LEU A 65 7.21 -4.22 -1.70
CA LEU A 65 6.14 -4.32 -2.72
C LEU A 65 6.68 -4.39 -4.17
N ASN A 66 7.92 -3.95 -4.40
CA ASN A 66 8.56 -3.92 -5.72
C ASN A 66 9.61 -5.02 -5.94
N LYS A 67 9.77 -5.94 -4.99
CA LYS A 67 10.62 -7.12 -5.13
C LYS A 67 9.82 -8.26 -5.75
#